data_AF-A0A9F2QYZ8-F1
#
_entry.id   AF-A0A9F2QYZ8-F1
#
_cell.length_a   1.000
_cell.length_b   1.000
_cell.length_c   1.000
_cell.angle_alpha   90.00
_cell.angle_beta   90.00
_cell.angle_gamma   90.00
#
_symmetry.space_group_name_H-M   'P 1'
#
loop_
_entity.id
_entity.type
_entity.pdbx_description
1 polymer ?
#
loop_
_entity_poly.entity_id
_entity_poly.type
_entity_poly.pdbx_seq_one_letter_code
_entity_poly.pdbx_strand_id
1 'polypeptide(L)'
;MGNRAARADFEWVYTEQPHTQRRKEILAKYPAIKSLMGPDPHLKWIVTGMVFTQLLACYLMRNLAWKWVFFWAYGFGGCINHSMTLAIHDISHNVAFGNKQARWNRWFAVFANLPVGLPYSASFKKYHIDHHRYLGGDTLDVDIPTNFEGWFFCTPLRKLIWLVFQPFFYGLRPLYVNPKAITEMEIFNALVQFSVDLTIYYLWGWKPIVYLIAGTILGMGLHPISGHFIAEHYMFLKGHETYSYYGPLNWITFNVGYHMEHHDFPSIPGCRLPMVKKIAAEYYDTLPQHQSWVHVLWDFVFDDNISPYLRVKRKCKLVSEPC
;
A
#
# COMPACT_ATOMS: atom_id res chain seq x y z
N MET A 1 -13.00 -3.11 34.23
CA MET A 1 -13.72 -3.64 33.05
C MET A 1 -13.20 -2.89 31.85
N GLY A 2 -12.28 -3.48 31.09
CA GLY A 2 -11.60 -2.79 30.00
C GLY A 2 -12.48 -2.71 28.76
N ASN A 3 -12.56 -1.52 28.14
CA ASN A 3 -13.30 -1.27 26.91
C ASN A 3 -12.92 -2.32 25.86
N ARG A 4 -13.88 -3.19 25.51
CA ARG A 4 -13.80 -4.04 24.32
C ARG A 4 -14.17 -3.18 23.11
N ALA A 5 -13.61 -3.49 21.95
CA ALA A 5 -13.98 -2.85 20.68
C ALA A 5 -15.51 -2.83 20.52
N ALA A 6 -16.04 -1.72 19.99
CA ALA A 6 -17.48 -1.52 19.78
C ALA A 6 -18.14 -2.60 18.88
N ARG A 7 -17.34 -3.38 18.14
CA ARG A 7 -17.79 -4.43 17.22
C ARG A 7 -16.99 -5.73 17.40
N ALA A 8 -17.65 -6.86 17.19
CA ALA A 8 -17.07 -8.21 17.31
C ALA A 8 -16.94 -9.00 15.99
N ASP A 9 -17.34 -8.40 14.85
CA ASP A 9 -17.25 -8.99 13.51
C ASP A 9 -17.07 -7.88 12.46
N PHE A 10 -16.86 -8.20 11.20
CA PHE A 10 -16.77 -7.26 10.07
C PHE A 10 -18.16 -6.75 9.62
N GLU A 11 -18.20 -5.69 8.79
CA GLU A 11 -19.45 -5.29 8.12
C GLU A 11 -19.69 -6.19 6.91
N TRP A 12 -20.67 -7.09 6.99
CA TRP A 12 -21.05 -7.91 5.84
C TRP A 12 -22.03 -7.18 4.94
N VAL A 13 -21.68 -7.03 3.66
CA VAL A 13 -22.55 -6.45 2.64
C VAL A 13 -22.83 -7.45 1.51
N TYR A 14 -24.01 -7.29 0.89
CA TYR A 14 -24.48 -8.12 -0.22
C TYR A 14 -24.50 -7.38 -1.56
N THR A 15 -23.83 -6.23 -1.62
CA THR A 15 -23.66 -5.41 -2.82
C THR A 15 -22.26 -5.59 -3.42
N GLU A 16 -22.14 -5.32 -4.72
CA GLU A 16 -20.85 -5.24 -5.40
C GLU A 16 -20.03 -4.03 -4.90
N GLN A 17 -18.72 -4.03 -5.18
CA GLN A 17 -17.86 -2.89 -4.84
C GLN A 17 -18.28 -1.60 -5.60
N PRO A 18 -18.26 -0.43 -4.95
CA PRO A 18 -18.79 0.82 -5.51
C PRO A 18 -17.99 1.32 -6.71
N HIS A 19 -16.71 0.98 -6.77
CA HIS A 19 -15.76 1.47 -7.78
C HIS A 19 -16.11 1.02 -9.20
N THR A 20 -16.61 -0.22 -9.36
CA THR A 20 -16.97 -0.75 -10.67
C THR A 20 -18.12 0.03 -11.30
N GLN A 21 -19.16 0.29 -10.50
CA GLN A 21 -20.32 1.05 -10.95
C GLN A 21 -19.95 2.51 -11.21
N ARG A 22 -19.28 3.17 -10.26
CA ARG A 22 -18.90 4.58 -10.39
C ARG A 22 -17.99 4.83 -11.59
N ARG A 23 -17.00 3.95 -11.83
CA ARG A 23 -16.17 3.97 -13.05
C ARG A 23 -17.01 3.95 -14.32
N LYS A 24 -18.02 3.07 -14.40
CA LYS A 24 -18.90 2.94 -15.58
C LYS A 24 -19.69 4.23 -15.83
N GLU A 25 -20.27 4.79 -14.78
CA GLU A 25 -21.05 6.04 -14.83
C GLU A 25 -20.16 7.23 -15.26
N ILE A 26 -18.99 7.37 -14.63
CA ILE A 26 -18.02 8.41 -14.97
C ILE A 26 -17.55 8.27 -16.42
N LEU A 27 -17.22 7.07 -16.91
CA LEU A 27 -16.77 6.89 -18.30
C LEU A 27 -17.87 7.15 -19.33
N ALA A 28 -19.14 6.92 -18.97
CA ALA A 28 -20.27 7.25 -19.83
C ALA A 28 -20.46 8.77 -19.94
N LYS A 29 -20.33 9.49 -18.83
CA LYS A 29 -20.51 10.95 -18.77
C LYS A 29 -19.29 11.73 -19.27
N TYR A 30 -18.08 11.25 -18.93
CA TYR A 30 -16.79 11.90 -19.19
C TYR A 30 -15.82 10.97 -19.91
N PRO A 31 -16.06 10.65 -21.20
CA PRO A 31 -15.19 9.77 -21.98
C PRO A 31 -13.75 10.29 -22.10
N ALA A 32 -13.54 11.61 -21.92
CA ALA A 32 -12.23 12.25 -21.92
C ALA A 32 -11.26 11.67 -20.86
N ILE A 33 -11.76 11.08 -19.76
CA ILE A 33 -10.92 10.43 -18.74
C ILE A 33 -10.07 9.28 -19.33
N LYS A 34 -10.53 8.64 -20.41
CA LYS A 34 -9.74 7.61 -21.10
C LYS A 34 -8.40 8.13 -21.62
N SER A 35 -8.29 9.43 -21.94
CA SER A 35 -7.03 10.05 -22.38
C SER A 35 -5.97 10.11 -21.27
N LEU A 36 -6.38 10.02 -20.00
CA LEU A 36 -5.48 10.00 -18.85
C LEU A 36 -4.86 8.60 -18.62
N MET A 37 -5.48 7.55 -19.17
CA MET A 37 -4.99 6.18 -19.06
C MET A 37 -3.75 6.00 -19.94
N GLY A 38 -2.62 5.68 -19.32
CA GLY A 38 -1.37 5.50 -20.03
C GLY A 38 -0.17 5.60 -19.11
N PRO A 39 1.04 5.47 -19.66
CA PRO A 39 2.24 5.53 -18.84
C PRO A 39 2.49 6.94 -18.30
N ASP A 40 3.09 6.98 -17.11
CA ASP A 40 3.76 8.15 -16.56
C ASP A 40 5.21 8.20 -17.08
N PRO A 41 5.59 9.23 -17.87
CA PRO A 41 6.93 9.34 -18.40
C PRO A 41 8.00 9.63 -17.33
N HIS A 42 7.62 10.17 -16.16
CA HIS A 42 8.52 10.62 -15.11
C HIS A 42 8.75 9.57 -14.02
N LEU A 43 7.77 8.71 -13.75
CA LEU A 43 7.82 7.74 -12.64
C LEU A 43 9.12 6.93 -12.62
N LYS A 44 9.56 6.42 -13.78
CA LYS A 44 10.80 5.63 -13.87
C LYS A 44 12.06 6.40 -13.48
N TRP A 45 12.11 7.70 -13.76
CA TRP A 45 13.26 8.54 -13.44
C TRP A 45 13.28 8.91 -11.96
N ILE A 46 12.12 9.25 -11.39
CA ILE A 46 11.96 9.53 -9.96
C ILE A 46 12.37 8.30 -9.15
N VAL A 47 11.79 7.13 -9.47
CA VAL A 47 12.11 5.85 -8.81
C VAL A 47 13.60 5.52 -8.93
N THR A 48 14.20 5.70 -10.11
CA THR A 48 15.64 5.46 -10.30
C THR A 48 16.49 6.38 -9.42
N GLY A 49 16.13 7.66 -9.33
CA GLY A 49 16.78 8.61 -8.43
C GLY A 49 16.66 8.22 -6.96
N MET A 50 15.49 7.72 -6.53
CA MET A 50 15.27 7.26 -5.16
C MET A 50 16.08 6.01 -4.82
N VAL A 51 16.19 5.05 -5.74
CA VAL A 51 17.04 3.86 -5.56
C VAL A 51 18.50 4.27 -5.38
N PHE A 52 19.03 5.13 -6.25
CA PHE A 52 20.41 5.60 -6.11
C PHE A 52 20.63 6.45 -4.86
N THR A 53 19.64 7.24 -4.45
CA THR A 53 19.68 7.99 -3.19
C THR A 53 19.80 7.05 -2.00
N GLN A 54 19.06 5.93 -1.98
CA GLN A 54 19.18 4.93 -0.91
C GLN A 54 20.50 4.17 -0.95
N LEU A 55 21.03 3.87 -2.13
CA LEU A 55 22.37 3.29 -2.26
C LEU A 55 23.47 4.24 -1.74
N LEU A 56 23.35 5.54 -2.01
CA LEU A 56 24.24 6.55 -1.43
C LEU A 56 24.10 6.61 0.10
N ALA A 57 22.87 6.60 0.62
CA ALA A 57 22.62 6.59 2.06
C ALA A 57 23.28 5.37 2.72
N CYS A 58 23.15 4.17 2.11
CA CYS A 58 23.84 2.96 2.53
C CYS A 58 25.36 3.15 2.64
N TYR A 59 26.02 3.74 1.64
CA TYR A 59 27.45 4.06 1.69
C TYR A 59 27.80 4.99 2.87
N LEU A 60 26.93 5.95 3.20
CA LEU A 60 27.14 6.90 4.30
C LEU A 60 26.94 6.26 5.69
N MET A 61 26.11 5.21 5.81
CA MET A 61 25.82 4.56 7.10
C MET A 61 27.00 3.81 7.74
N ARG A 62 28.02 3.44 6.96
CA ARG A 62 29.09 2.51 7.34
C ARG A 62 29.81 2.87 8.65
N ASN A 63 30.10 4.15 8.81
CA ASN A 63 30.90 4.65 9.93
C ASN A 63 30.07 5.34 11.02
N LEU A 64 28.73 5.38 10.87
CA LEU A 64 27.86 6.01 11.86
C LEU A 64 27.72 5.17 13.13
N ALA A 65 27.54 5.83 14.27
CA ALA A 65 27.12 5.15 15.49
C ALA A 65 25.68 4.62 15.35
N TRP A 66 25.36 3.52 16.04
CA TRP A 66 24.06 2.84 15.94
C TRP A 66 22.85 3.75 16.13
N LYS A 67 22.90 4.66 17.11
CA LYS A 67 21.82 5.64 17.33
C LYS A 67 21.50 6.48 16.08
N TRP A 68 22.53 6.83 15.30
CA TRP A 68 22.37 7.61 14.08
C TRP A 68 21.89 6.74 12.91
N VAL A 69 22.27 5.46 12.87
CA VAL A 69 21.71 4.51 11.90
C VAL A 69 20.20 4.41 12.07
N PHE A 70 19.70 4.22 13.29
CA PHE A 70 18.25 4.16 13.54
C PHE A 70 17.54 5.50 13.36
N PHE A 71 18.18 6.62 13.75
CA PHE A 71 17.62 7.95 13.51
C PHE A 71 17.40 8.20 12.00
N TRP A 72 18.42 7.94 11.17
CA TRP A 72 18.31 8.10 9.72
C TRP A 72 17.42 7.04 9.08
N ALA A 73 17.41 5.81 9.59
CA ALA A 73 16.48 4.78 9.15
C ALA A 73 15.02 5.21 9.36
N TYR A 74 14.69 5.91 10.45
CA TYR A 74 13.35 6.44 10.65
C TYR A 74 13.08 7.68 9.79
N GLY A 75 13.87 8.74 9.98
CA GLY A 75 13.55 10.07 9.45
C GLY A 75 13.78 10.24 7.95
N PHE A 76 14.64 9.41 7.34
CA PHE A 76 14.99 9.52 5.93
C PHE A 76 14.79 8.21 5.17
N GLY A 77 15.42 7.13 5.63
CA GLY A 77 15.32 5.82 4.99
C GLY A 77 13.90 5.27 4.97
N GLY A 78 13.16 5.45 6.07
CA GLY A 78 11.77 5.02 6.20
C GLY A 78 10.83 5.81 5.31
N CYS A 79 11.04 7.12 5.18
CA CYS A 79 10.33 7.95 4.22
C CYS A 79 10.55 7.45 2.79
N ILE A 80 11.80 7.24 2.36
CA ILE A 80 12.08 6.76 1.01
C ILE A 80 11.55 5.34 0.81
N ASN A 81 11.75 4.43 1.77
CA ASN A 81 11.28 3.06 1.65
C ASN A 81 9.76 2.99 1.54
N HIS A 82 9.05 3.79 2.32
CA HIS A 82 7.60 3.91 2.22
C HIS A 82 7.18 4.49 0.86
N SER A 83 7.83 5.55 0.39
CA SER A 83 7.58 6.06 -0.97
C SER A 83 7.86 4.99 -2.04
N MET A 84 8.93 4.20 -1.88
CA MET A 84 9.26 3.10 -2.79
C MET A 84 8.17 2.03 -2.82
N THR A 85 7.50 1.75 -1.70
CA THR A 85 6.40 0.78 -1.71
C THR A 85 5.19 1.27 -2.50
N LEU A 86 4.94 2.57 -2.44
CA LEU A 86 3.89 3.23 -3.21
C LEU A 86 4.25 3.40 -4.69
N ALA A 87 5.54 3.56 -5.01
CA ALA A 87 5.99 3.47 -6.39
C ALA A 87 5.76 2.07 -6.97
N ILE A 88 6.07 1.02 -6.20
CA ILE A 88 5.83 -0.39 -6.59
C ILE A 88 4.32 -0.64 -6.76
N HIS A 89 3.48 -0.01 -5.94
CA HIS A 89 2.04 0.01 -6.12
C HIS A 89 1.64 0.54 -7.51
N ASP A 90 2.07 1.73 -7.89
CA ASP A 90 1.76 2.29 -9.22
C ASP A 90 2.34 1.44 -10.36
N ILE A 91 3.59 0.97 -10.23
CA ILE A 91 4.23 0.08 -11.21
C ILE A 91 3.45 -1.23 -11.37
N SER A 92 2.77 -1.72 -10.32
CA SER A 92 1.94 -2.92 -10.37
C SER A 92 0.77 -2.77 -11.34
N HIS A 93 0.27 -1.55 -11.55
CA HIS A 93 -0.74 -1.21 -12.55
C HIS A 93 -0.18 -0.96 -13.96
N ASN A 94 1.10 -1.28 -14.17
CA ASN A 94 1.84 -1.11 -15.42
C ASN A 94 1.96 0.35 -15.90
N VAL A 95 1.87 1.34 -15.00
CA VAL A 95 1.89 2.75 -15.40
C VAL A 95 3.30 3.30 -15.64
N ALA A 96 4.38 2.58 -15.33
CA ALA A 96 5.74 3.07 -15.62
C ALA A 96 6.12 2.93 -17.11
N PHE A 97 5.73 1.83 -17.75
CA PHE A 97 6.02 1.56 -19.18
C PHE A 97 4.77 1.30 -20.03
N GLY A 98 3.60 1.23 -19.42
CA GLY A 98 2.33 0.92 -20.07
C GLY A 98 2.06 -0.58 -20.22
N ASN A 99 0.80 -0.92 -20.51
CA ASN A 99 0.32 -2.31 -20.59
C ASN A 99 0.97 -3.13 -21.71
N LYS A 100 1.34 -2.51 -22.84
CA LYS A 100 2.06 -3.17 -23.95
C LYS A 100 3.45 -3.66 -23.54
N GLN A 101 4.00 -3.11 -22.45
CA GLN A 101 5.34 -3.38 -21.94
C GLN A 101 5.28 -3.95 -20.51
N ALA A 102 4.31 -4.83 -20.23
CA ALA A 102 4.10 -5.40 -18.90
C ALA A 102 5.36 -6.04 -18.29
N ARG A 103 6.22 -6.70 -19.10
CA ARG A 103 7.48 -7.29 -18.63
C ARG A 103 8.46 -6.25 -18.08
N TRP A 104 8.54 -5.07 -18.70
CA TRP A 104 9.41 -3.99 -18.28
C TRP A 104 8.95 -3.40 -16.95
N ASN A 105 7.64 -3.30 -16.74
CA ASN A 105 7.09 -2.93 -15.43
C ASN A 105 7.46 -3.96 -14.35
N ARG A 106 7.43 -5.26 -14.64
CA ARG A 106 7.82 -6.31 -13.68
C ARG A 106 9.30 -6.23 -13.30
N TRP A 107 10.19 -6.10 -14.28
CA TRP A 107 11.63 -5.96 -14.00
C TRP A 107 11.95 -4.66 -13.26
N PHE A 108 11.27 -3.56 -13.64
CA PHE A 108 11.44 -2.30 -12.96
C PHE A 108 10.89 -2.30 -11.54
N ALA A 109 9.82 -3.06 -11.25
CA ALA A 109 9.34 -3.27 -9.89
C ALA A 109 10.38 -3.97 -9.01
N VAL A 110 11.12 -4.96 -9.54
CA VAL A 110 12.22 -5.61 -8.82
C VAL A 110 13.35 -4.63 -8.53
N PHE A 111 13.70 -3.79 -9.50
CA PHE A 111 14.68 -2.72 -9.29
C PHE A 111 14.21 -1.69 -8.24
N ALA A 112 12.93 -1.30 -8.28
CA ALA A 112 12.32 -0.44 -7.29
C ALA A 112 12.26 -1.09 -5.89
N ASN A 113 12.24 -2.42 -5.81
CA ASN A 113 12.25 -3.16 -4.56
C ASN A 113 13.57 -3.01 -3.79
N LEU A 114 14.71 -2.78 -4.46
CA LEU A 114 16.03 -2.89 -3.85
C LEU A 114 16.19 -2.13 -2.52
N PRO A 115 15.72 -0.87 -2.38
CA PRO A 115 15.83 -0.13 -1.11
C PRO A 115 15.01 -0.71 0.05
N VAL A 116 14.02 -1.55 -0.22
CA VAL A 116 13.16 -2.14 0.82
C VAL A 116 13.91 -3.18 1.66
N GLY A 117 14.96 -3.82 1.10
CA GLY A 117 15.78 -4.80 1.80
C GLY A 117 15.12 -6.19 1.98
N LEU A 118 13.92 -6.39 1.45
CA LEU A 118 13.19 -7.67 1.48
C LEU A 118 12.42 -7.83 0.16
N PRO A 119 12.42 -9.02 -0.46
CA PRO A 119 11.76 -9.22 -1.75
C PRO A 119 10.25 -9.30 -1.56
N TYR A 120 9.51 -8.36 -2.14
CA TYR A 120 8.06 -8.34 -2.00
C TYR A 120 7.30 -7.83 -3.23
N SER A 121 7.92 -7.11 -4.16
CA SER A 121 7.24 -6.43 -5.27
C SER A 121 6.45 -7.37 -6.18
N ALA A 122 6.97 -8.57 -6.46
CA ALA A 122 6.30 -9.57 -7.27
C ALA A 122 5.06 -10.15 -6.56
N SER A 123 5.19 -10.49 -5.27
CA SER A 123 4.06 -10.96 -4.45
C SER A 123 3.03 -9.86 -4.24
N PHE A 124 3.48 -8.63 -4.00
CA PHE A 124 2.63 -7.45 -3.83
C PHE A 124 1.71 -7.30 -5.04
N LYS A 125 2.24 -7.27 -6.26
CA LYS A 125 1.43 -7.18 -7.48
C LYS A 125 0.38 -8.29 -7.55
N LYS A 126 0.75 -9.53 -7.20
CA LYS A 126 -0.14 -10.70 -7.25
C LYS A 126 -1.35 -10.57 -6.31
N TYR A 127 -1.18 -9.99 -5.13
CA TYR A 127 -2.27 -9.80 -4.16
C TYR A 127 -2.99 -8.46 -4.34
N HIS A 128 -2.27 -7.42 -4.72
CA HIS A 128 -2.80 -6.07 -4.93
C HIS A 128 -3.80 -5.99 -6.09
N ILE A 129 -3.57 -6.75 -7.17
CA ILE A 129 -4.54 -6.82 -8.26
C ILE A 129 -5.85 -7.51 -7.82
N ASP A 130 -5.76 -8.51 -6.92
CA ASP A 130 -6.95 -9.13 -6.35
C ASP A 130 -7.68 -8.18 -5.42
N HIS A 131 -6.96 -7.39 -4.62
CA HIS A 131 -7.55 -6.35 -3.79
C HIS A 131 -8.39 -5.35 -4.62
N HIS A 132 -7.89 -4.87 -5.77
CA HIS A 132 -8.70 -4.01 -6.64
C HIS A 132 -9.88 -4.74 -7.30
N ARG A 133 -9.72 -6.02 -7.64
CA ARG A 133 -10.73 -6.80 -8.36
C ARG A 133 -11.86 -7.26 -7.43
N TYR A 134 -11.49 -7.69 -6.23
CA TYR A 134 -12.32 -8.33 -5.23
C TYR A 134 -12.27 -7.55 -3.92
N LEU A 135 -12.25 -6.21 -3.97
CA LEU A 135 -12.24 -5.36 -2.78
C LEU A 135 -13.24 -5.88 -1.75
N GLY A 136 -12.87 -6.01 -0.48
CA GLY A 136 -13.77 -6.51 0.55
C GLY A 136 -14.11 -8.01 0.43
N GLY A 137 -13.62 -8.72 -0.58
CA GLY A 137 -13.95 -10.10 -0.86
C GLY A 137 -13.43 -11.03 0.23
N ASP A 138 -14.32 -11.80 0.85
CA ASP A 138 -13.93 -12.77 1.87
C ASP A 138 -12.89 -13.75 1.29
N THR A 139 -11.79 -13.92 2.03
CA THR A 139 -10.55 -14.65 1.67
C THR A 139 -9.83 -14.20 0.39
N LEU A 140 -10.48 -13.51 -0.55
CA LEU A 140 -9.85 -13.03 -1.77
C LEU A 140 -9.03 -11.76 -1.54
N ASP A 141 -9.57 -10.83 -0.75
CA ASP A 141 -8.91 -9.59 -0.38
C ASP A 141 -8.12 -9.77 0.93
N VAL A 142 -6.83 -10.07 0.77
CA VAL A 142 -5.89 -10.31 1.88
C VAL A 142 -5.47 -9.04 2.62
N ASP A 143 -5.89 -7.86 2.15
CA ASP A 143 -5.68 -6.60 2.86
C ASP A 143 -6.55 -6.50 4.13
N ILE A 144 -7.67 -7.25 4.19
CA ILE A 144 -8.56 -7.27 5.34
C ILE A 144 -7.91 -8.05 6.50
N PRO A 145 -7.89 -7.50 7.73
CA PRO A 145 -7.41 -8.20 8.92
C PRO A 145 -8.12 -9.53 9.16
N THR A 146 -7.44 -10.46 9.84
CA THR A 146 -8.06 -11.70 10.28
C THR A 146 -9.03 -11.48 11.45
N ASN A 147 -9.91 -12.46 11.71
CA ASN A 147 -10.75 -12.46 12.92
C ASN A 147 -9.93 -12.37 14.21
N PHE A 148 -8.76 -13.04 14.26
CA PHE A 148 -7.85 -12.94 15.40
C PHE A 148 -7.35 -11.51 15.58
N GLU A 149 -6.93 -10.83 14.51
CA GLU A 149 -6.47 -9.45 14.58
C GLU A 149 -7.58 -8.52 15.10
N GLY A 150 -8.80 -8.63 14.59
CA GLY A 150 -9.96 -7.87 15.06
C GLY A 150 -10.25 -8.11 16.55
N TRP A 151 -10.29 -9.37 16.97
CA TRP A 151 -10.61 -9.73 18.35
C TRP A 151 -9.50 -9.35 19.34
N PHE A 152 -8.24 -9.57 18.98
CA PHE A 152 -7.12 -9.40 19.90
C PHE A 152 -6.69 -7.93 20.04
N PHE A 153 -6.57 -7.21 18.92
CA PHE A 153 -6.10 -5.82 18.88
C PHE A 153 -7.26 -4.83 19.05
N CYS A 154 -7.96 -4.95 20.19
CA CYS A 154 -9.20 -4.23 20.49
C CYS A 154 -9.09 -3.20 21.63
N THR A 155 -7.88 -2.94 22.14
CA THR A 155 -7.61 -1.94 23.20
C THR A 155 -6.51 -0.99 22.75
N PRO A 156 -6.40 0.23 23.28
CA PRO A 156 -5.41 1.21 22.79
C PRO A 156 -3.98 0.70 22.75
N LEU A 157 -3.48 0.07 23.82
CA LEU A 157 -2.13 -0.50 23.86
C LEU A 157 -1.93 -1.59 22.78
N ARG A 158 -2.93 -2.47 22.60
CA ARG A 158 -2.84 -3.53 21.60
C ARG A 158 -2.93 -2.96 20.18
N LYS A 159 -3.80 -1.99 19.93
CA LYS A 159 -3.89 -1.28 18.64
C LYS A 159 -2.58 -0.57 18.30
N LEU A 160 -1.91 0.04 19.28
CA LEU A 160 -0.57 0.60 19.11
C LEU A 160 0.46 -0.47 18.73
N ILE A 161 0.45 -1.62 19.40
CA ILE A 161 1.30 -2.77 19.04
C ILE A 161 0.98 -3.24 17.61
N TRP A 162 -0.29 -3.29 17.23
CA TRP A 162 -0.70 -3.65 15.88
C TRP A 162 -0.08 -2.73 14.83
N LEU A 163 -0.09 -1.41 15.06
CA LEU A 163 0.57 -0.43 14.17
C LEU A 163 2.08 -0.68 14.07
N VAL A 164 2.77 -0.97 15.19
CA VAL A 164 4.21 -1.26 15.16
C VAL A 164 4.52 -2.50 14.33
N PHE A 165 3.67 -3.53 14.41
CA PHE A 165 3.84 -4.79 13.68
C PHE A 165 3.10 -4.86 12.35
N GLN A 166 2.48 -3.76 11.91
CA GLN A 166 1.77 -3.65 10.64
C GLN A 166 2.52 -4.18 9.42
N PRO A 167 3.83 -3.89 9.21
CA PRO A 167 4.58 -4.47 8.08
C PRO A 167 4.57 -6.00 8.07
N PHE A 168 4.58 -6.64 9.24
CA PHE A 168 4.53 -8.09 9.35
C PHE A 168 3.15 -8.64 9.04
N PHE A 169 2.08 -7.99 9.51
CA PHE A 169 0.72 -8.39 9.14
C PHE A 169 0.50 -8.27 7.63
N TYR A 170 0.91 -7.15 7.02
CA TYR A 170 0.82 -6.96 5.57
C TYR A 170 1.62 -8.01 4.79
N GLY A 171 2.82 -8.36 5.24
CA GLY A 171 3.66 -9.35 4.56
C GLY A 171 3.23 -10.81 4.75
N LEU A 172 2.74 -11.17 5.95
CA LEU A 172 2.49 -12.56 6.33
C LEU A 172 1.01 -12.97 6.20
N ARG A 173 0.06 -12.05 6.39
CA ARG A 173 -1.38 -12.35 6.31
C ARG A 173 -1.76 -12.99 4.97
N PRO A 174 -1.26 -12.54 3.81
CA PRO A 174 -1.59 -13.18 2.53
C PRO A 174 -1.22 -14.67 2.49
N LEU A 175 -0.11 -15.06 3.12
CA LEU A 175 0.37 -16.45 3.15
C LEU A 175 -0.52 -17.36 4.01
N TYR A 176 -1.29 -16.77 4.92
CA TYR A 176 -2.22 -17.50 5.77
C TYR A 176 -3.66 -17.48 5.22
N VAL A 177 -4.13 -16.32 4.77
CA VAL A 177 -5.53 -16.12 4.35
C VAL A 177 -5.82 -16.69 2.97
N ASN A 178 -4.90 -16.50 2.01
CA ASN A 178 -5.08 -16.97 0.64
C ASN A 178 -3.73 -17.35 0.02
N PRO A 179 -3.10 -18.42 0.49
CA PRO A 179 -1.80 -18.85 -0.02
C PRO A 179 -1.88 -19.17 -1.51
N LYS A 180 -1.17 -18.39 -2.32
CA LYS A 180 -1.01 -18.64 -3.75
C LYS A 180 0.31 -19.32 -4.05
N ALA A 181 0.33 -20.09 -5.13
CA ALA A 181 1.57 -20.67 -5.66
C ALA A 181 2.66 -19.60 -5.86
N ILE A 182 3.90 -19.98 -5.56
CA ILE A 182 5.09 -19.15 -5.79
C ILE A 182 5.35 -19.13 -7.30
N THR A 183 5.57 -17.94 -7.84
CA THR A 183 5.85 -17.72 -9.26
C THR A 183 7.34 -17.57 -9.53
N GLU A 184 7.77 -17.81 -10.77
CA GLU A 184 9.14 -17.55 -11.23
C GLU A 184 9.59 -16.11 -10.96
N MET A 185 8.67 -15.15 -11.09
CA MET A 185 8.94 -13.74 -10.85
C MET A 185 9.23 -13.44 -9.37
N GLU A 186 8.60 -14.16 -8.44
CA GLU A 186 8.88 -14.05 -7.00
C GLU A 186 10.24 -14.64 -6.66
N ILE A 187 10.59 -15.78 -7.25
CA ILE A 187 11.93 -16.37 -7.12
C ILE A 187 13.00 -15.42 -7.67
N PHE A 188 12.77 -14.86 -8.87
CA PHE A 188 13.69 -13.88 -9.46
C PHE A 188 13.83 -12.62 -8.60
N ASN A 189 12.72 -12.08 -8.07
CA ASN A 189 12.77 -10.93 -7.16
C ASN A 189 13.60 -11.24 -5.92
N ALA A 190 13.43 -12.42 -5.32
CA ALA A 190 14.20 -12.86 -4.15
C ALA A 190 15.69 -13.00 -4.45
N LEU A 191 16.05 -13.66 -5.56
CA LEU A 191 17.44 -13.82 -5.96
C LEU A 191 18.13 -12.47 -6.18
N VAL A 192 17.49 -11.55 -6.89
CA VAL A 192 18.05 -10.21 -7.14
C VAL A 192 18.19 -9.43 -5.83
N GLN A 193 17.15 -9.39 -4.98
CA GLN A 193 17.17 -8.67 -3.71
C GLN A 193 18.31 -9.18 -2.81
N PHE A 194 18.38 -10.49 -2.56
CA PHE A 194 19.39 -11.06 -1.68
C PHE A 194 20.81 -10.95 -2.26
N SER A 195 20.97 -10.99 -3.59
CA SER A 195 22.27 -10.75 -4.21
C SER A 195 22.74 -9.31 -4.00
N VAL A 196 21.84 -8.33 -4.11
CA VAL A 196 22.15 -6.91 -3.87
C VAL A 196 22.41 -6.67 -2.39
N ASP A 197 21.61 -7.23 -1.48
CA ASP A 197 21.83 -7.12 -0.04
C ASP A 197 23.17 -7.74 0.35
N LEU A 198 23.52 -8.90 -0.19
CA LEU A 198 24.83 -9.53 0.04
C LEU A 198 25.98 -8.66 -0.49
N THR A 199 25.79 -8.04 -1.66
CA THR A 199 26.79 -7.12 -2.24
C THR A 199 26.99 -5.88 -1.35
N ILE A 200 25.89 -5.28 -0.86
CA ILE A 200 25.94 -4.16 0.07
C ILE A 200 26.64 -4.58 1.37
N TYR A 201 26.29 -5.74 1.92
CA TYR A 201 26.92 -6.28 3.13
C TYR A 201 28.43 -6.47 2.94
N TYR A 202 28.85 -7.09 1.84
CA TYR A 202 30.26 -7.35 1.57
C TYR A 202 31.07 -6.07 1.39
N LEU A 203 30.52 -5.08 0.66
CA LEU A 203 31.23 -3.83 0.39
C LEU A 203 31.25 -2.90 1.61
N TRP A 204 30.15 -2.83 2.36
CA TRP A 204 29.87 -1.74 3.29
C TRP A 204 29.53 -2.20 4.73
N GLY A 205 29.53 -3.51 4.98
CA GLY A 205 29.23 -4.10 6.28
C GLY A 205 27.72 -4.19 6.56
N TRP A 206 27.36 -4.52 7.79
CA TRP A 206 25.97 -4.83 8.17
C TRP A 206 25.09 -3.62 8.51
N LYS A 207 25.69 -2.47 8.87
CA LYS A 207 24.93 -1.24 9.20
C LYS A 207 23.99 -0.78 8.06
N PRO A 208 24.41 -0.74 6.79
CA PRO A 208 23.52 -0.42 5.67
C PRO A 208 22.34 -1.39 5.52
N ILE A 209 22.55 -2.69 5.75
CA ILE A 209 21.48 -3.70 5.70
C ILE A 209 20.45 -3.43 6.80
N VAL A 210 20.93 -3.17 8.02
CA VAL A 210 20.04 -2.78 9.13
C VAL A 210 19.33 -1.49 8.81
N TYR A 211 19.99 -0.51 8.21
CA TYR A 211 19.37 0.75 7.80
C TYR A 211 18.19 0.53 6.83
N LEU A 212 18.35 -0.30 5.78
CA LEU A 212 17.28 -0.59 4.84
C LEU A 212 16.12 -1.34 5.51
N ILE A 213 16.41 -2.42 6.25
CA ILE A 213 15.37 -3.25 6.88
C ILE A 213 14.65 -2.47 8.00
N ALA A 214 15.40 -1.76 8.85
CA ALA A 214 14.82 -0.92 9.90
C ALA A 214 14.00 0.23 9.30
N GLY A 215 14.47 0.86 8.21
CA GLY A 215 13.70 1.88 7.50
C GLY A 215 12.37 1.34 6.99
N THR A 216 12.37 0.13 6.42
CA THR A 216 11.13 -0.55 5.99
C THR A 216 10.19 -0.84 7.15
N ILE A 217 10.68 -1.46 8.24
CA ILE A 217 9.85 -1.82 9.40
C ILE A 217 9.30 -0.56 10.07
N LEU A 218 10.14 0.45 10.31
CA LEU A 218 9.72 1.65 10.99
C LEU A 218 8.84 2.54 10.11
N GLY A 219 9.15 2.63 8.81
CA GLY A 219 8.42 3.44 7.84
C GLY A 219 7.04 2.88 7.50
N MET A 220 6.87 1.56 7.48
CA MET A 220 5.57 0.90 7.28
C MET A 220 4.83 0.59 8.59
N GLY A 221 5.52 0.66 9.72
CA GLY A 221 4.93 0.57 11.07
C GLY A 221 4.50 1.95 11.57
N LEU A 222 4.91 2.34 12.78
CA LEU A 222 4.51 3.62 13.37
C LEU A 222 5.22 4.84 12.72
N HIS A 223 4.70 5.28 11.57
CA HIS A 223 5.19 6.42 10.80
C HIS A 223 4.03 7.28 10.28
N PRO A 224 4.14 8.62 10.22
CA PRO A 224 3.06 9.48 9.72
C PRO A 224 2.46 9.07 8.37
N ILE A 225 3.31 8.57 7.46
CA ILE A 225 2.88 8.13 6.12
C ILE A 225 2.03 6.85 6.19
N SER A 226 2.35 5.92 7.10
CA SER A 226 1.67 4.62 7.25
C SER A 226 0.17 4.70 7.58
N GLY A 227 -0.32 5.87 8.00
CA GLY A 227 -1.74 6.06 8.26
C GLY A 227 -2.62 5.77 7.05
N HIS A 228 -2.07 5.83 5.82
CA HIS A 228 -2.78 5.48 4.61
C HIS A 228 -3.30 4.02 4.63
N PHE A 229 -2.54 3.05 5.17
CA PHE A 229 -2.96 1.64 5.29
C PHE A 229 -4.27 1.45 6.07
N ILE A 230 -4.60 2.39 6.96
CA ILE A 230 -5.88 2.39 7.68
C ILE A 230 -6.87 3.33 7.00
N ALA A 231 -6.43 4.53 6.65
CA ALA A 231 -7.26 5.58 6.05
C ALA A 231 -8.01 5.08 4.81
N GLU A 232 -7.35 4.27 4.00
CA GLU A 232 -7.83 3.92 2.67
C GLU A 232 -9.09 3.07 2.67
N HIS A 233 -9.21 2.08 3.57
CA HIS A 233 -10.27 1.07 3.51
C HIS A 233 -11.00 0.76 4.81
N TYR A 234 -10.69 1.46 5.90
CA TYR A 234 -11.42 1.30 7.15
C TYR A 234 -12.67 2.18 7.17
N MET A 235 -13.79 1.63 7.63
CA MET A 235 -15.10 2.27 7.59
C MET A 235 -15.28 3.28 8.75
N PHE A 236 -14.52 4.38 8.73
CA PHE A 236 -14.62 5.48 9.72
C PHE A 236 -16.04 6.08 9.77
N LEU A 237 -16.72 6.14 8.63
CA LEU A 237 -18.13 6.47 8.48
C LEU A 237 -18.87 5.25 7.93
N LYS A 238 -19.95 4.85 8.61
CA LYS A 238 -20.75 3.69 8.20
C LYS A 238 -21.23 3.84 6.75
N GLY A 239 -21.04 2.80 5.94
CA GLY A 239 -21.43 2.77 4.53
C GLY A 239 -20.35 3.26 3.56
N HIS A 240 -19.21 3.77 4.05
CA HIS A 240 -18.08 4.17 3.23
C HIS A 240 -16.88 3.27 3.48
N GLU A 241 -16.48 2.51 2.47
CA GLU A 241 -15.41 1.49 2.54
C GLU A 241 -14.09 1.91 1.89
N THR A 242 -14.06 3.10 1.32
CA THR A 242 -12.87 3.69 0.72
C THR A 242 -12.82 5.17 1.10
N TYR A 243 -11.65 5.78 1.24
CA TYR A 243 -11.50 7.22 1.52
C TYR A 243 -10.30 7.78 0.77
N SER A 244 -10.42 9.05 0.37
CA SER A 244 -9.29 9.81 -0.15
C SER A 244 -8.68 10.72 0.92
N TYR A 245 -7.44 11.12 0.67
CA TYR A 245 -6.66 12.14 1.37
C TYR A 245 -5.97 13.02 0.33
N TYR A 246 -6.23 14.32 0.35
CA TYR A 246 -5.65 15.27 -0.61
C TYR A 246 -4.58 16.18 0.00
N GLY A 247 -4.02 15.80 1.14
CA GLY A 247 -3.03 16.61 1.85
C GLY A 247 -1.59 16.45 1.34
N PRO A 248 -0.63 17.10 2.02
CA PRO A 248 0.74 17.27 1.53
C PRO A 248 1.56 15.99 1.42
N LEU A 249 1.22 14.91 2.14
CA LEU A 249 2.00 13.67 2.07
C LEU A 249 1.98 13.04 0.66
N ASN A 250 0.98 13.37 -0.16
CA ASN A 250 0.89 12.99 -1.58
C ASN A 250 2.14 13.36 -2.40
N TRP A 251 2.87 14.41 -2.02
CA TRP A 251 4.09 14.83 -2.71
C TRP A 251 5.20 13.79 -2.68
N ILE A 252 5.25 12.98 -1.61
CA ILE A 252 6.22 11.91 -1.43
C ILE A 252 5.57 10.52 -1.57
N THR A 253 4.26 10.44 -1.81
CA THR A 253 3.51 9.18 -1.92
C THR A 253 2.81 9.01 -3.26
N PHE A 254 3.30 9.67 -4.31
CA PHE A 254 2.82 9.52 -5.69
C PHE A 254 1.31 9.73 -5.83
N ASN A 255 0.73 10.65 -5.05
CA ASN A 255 -0.70 10.91 -5.01
C ASN A 255 -1.58 9.68 -4.65
N VAL A 256 -1.05 8.68 -3.93
CA VAL A 256 -1.85 7.52 -3.50
C VAL A 256 -3.10 7.92 -2.70
N GLY A 257 -3.06 9.07 -2.02
CA GLY A 257 -4.20 9.60 -1.29
C GLY A 257 -5.40 9.95 -2.18
N TYR A 258 -5.26 10.08 -3.50
CA TYR A 258 -6.39 10.10 -4.44
C TYR A 258 -6.97 8.68 -4.63
N HIS A 259 -7.30 8.03 -3.51
CA HIS A 259 -7.50 6.59 -3.46
C HIS A 259 -8.84 6.15 -4.05
N MET A 260 -9.90 6.96 -3.87
CA MET A 260 -11.17 6.75 -4.56
C MET A 260 -10.98 6.78 -6.07
N GLU A 261 -10.29 7.80 -6.57
CA GLU A 261 -10.00 7.99 -7.99
C GLU A 261 -9.13 6.84 -8.53
N HIS A 262 -8.14 6.41 -7.74
CA HIS A 262 -7.28 5.28 -8.04
C HIS A 262 -8.07 3.98 -8.16
N HIS A 263 -8.91 3.64 -7.19
CA HIS A 263 -9.75 2.43 -7.27
C HIS A 263 -10.77 2.49 -8.42
N ASP A 264 -11.26 3.67 -8.77
CA ASP A 264 -12.10 3.86 -9.94
C ASP A 264 -11.31 3.74 -11.23
N PHE A 265 -10.04 4.13 -11.27
CA PHE A 265 -9.23 4.16 -12.47
C PHE A 265 -7.78 3.73 -12.25
N PRO A 266 -7.54 2.45 -11.89
CA PRO A 266 -6.20 1.97 -11.52
C PRO A 266 -5.20 1.99 -12.68
N SER A 267 -5.67 2.17 -13.93
CA SER A 267 -4.82 2.33 -15.11
C SER A 267 -4.36 3.77 -15.36
N ILE A 268 -4.78 4.73 -14.52
CA ILE A 268 -4.34 6.12 -14.56
C ILE A 268 -3.23 6.28 -13.51
N PRO A 269 -2.04 6.79 -13.89
CA PRO A 269 -0.95 6.99 -12.94
C PRO A 269 -1.29 8.05 -11.90
N GLY A 270 -0.69 7.94 -10.71
CA GLY A 270 -0.91 8.86 -9.59
C GLY A 270 -0.78 10.34 -9.96
N CYS A 271 0.17 10.69 -10.82
CA CYS A 271 0.38 12.08 -11.28
C CYS A 271 -0.82 12.69 -12.04
N ARG A 272 -1.75 11.85 -12.54
CA ARG A 272 -2.95 12.28 -13.28
C ARG A 272 -4.25 12.12 -12.50
N LEU A 273 -4.25 11.47 -11.33
CA LEU A 273 -5.44 11.34 -10.49
C LEU A 273 -6.06 12.68 -10.05
N PRO A 274 -5.29 13.76 -9.79
CA PRO A 274 -5.88 15.08 -9.54
C PRO A 274 -6.76 15.57 -10.70
N MET A 275 -6.43 15.20 -11.95
CA MET A 275 -7.23 15.55 -13.12
C MET A 275 -8.54 14.74 -13.18
N VAL A 276 -8.53 13.47 -12.73
CA VAL A 276 -9.75 12.66 -12.62
C VAL A 276 -10.73 13.33 -11.65
N LYS A 277 -10.26 13.71 -10.47
CA LYS A 277 -11.06 14.45 -9.48
C LYS A 277 -11.64 15.73 -10.09
N LYS A 278 -10.82 16.51 -10.80
CA LYS A 278 -11.26 17.76 -11.42
C LYS A 278 -12.33 17.57 -12.50
N ILE A 279 -12.21 16.54 -13.34
CA ILE A 279 -13.15 16.27 -14.44
C ILE A 279 -14.49 15.75 -13.91
N ALA A 280 -14.46 14.89 -12.89
CA ALA A 280 -15.65 14.22 -12.34
C ALA A 280 -15.90 14.65 -10.89
N ALA A 281 -15.73 15.94 -10.60
CA ALA A 281 -15.75 16.51 -9.25
C ALA A 281 -17.02 16.17 -8.48
N GLU A 282 -18.18 16.14 -9.15
CA GLU A 282 -19.46 15.81 -8.52
C GLU A 282 -19.54 14.39 -7.95
N TYR A 283 -18.69 13.48 -8.44
CA TYR A 283 -18.61 12.11 -7.93
C TYR A 283 -17.71 11.98 -6.70
N TYR A 284 -16.83 12.96 -6.44
CA TYR A 284 -15.80 12.86 -5.39
C TYR A 284 -15.94 13.91 -4.30
N ASP A 285 -16.41 15.12 -4.61
CA ASP A 285 -16.41 16.25 -3.66
C ASP A 285 -17.40 16.09 -2.49
N THR A 286 -18.38 15.21 -2.65
CA THR A 286 -19.36 14.86 -1.60
C THR A 286 -18.97 13.62 -0.81
N LEU A 287 -17.92 12.90 -1.21
CA LEU A 287 -17.45 11.71 -0.51
C LEU A 287 -16.63 12.09 0.72
N PRO A 288 -16.68 11.29 1.80
CA PRO A 288 -15.84 11.52 2.97
C PRO A 288 -14.36 11.36 2.62
N GLN A 289 -13.54 12.18 3.26
CA GLN A 289 -12.09 12.24 3.05
C GLN A 289 -11.38 12.47 4.38
N HIS A 290 -10.15 11.96 4.49
CA HIS A 290 -9.29 12.22 5.62
C HIS A 290 -8.50 13.52 5.41
N GLN A 291 -8.35 14.31 6.48
CA GLN A 291 -7.54 15.53 6.46
C GLN A 291 -6.08 15.26 6.89
N SER A 292 -5.84 14.18 7.64
CA SER A 292 -4.52 13.85 8.18
C SER A 292 -4.39 12.35 8.44
N TRP A 293 -3.37 11.71 7.85
CA TRP A 293 -3.02 10.32 8.16
C TRP A 293 -2.47 10.15 9.57
N VAL A 294 -1.85 11.17 10.16
CA VAL A 294 -1.43 11.13 11.56
C VAL A 294 -2.66 11.07 12.49
N HIS A 295 -3.70 11.84 12.15
CA HIS A 295 -4.95 11.81 12.92
C HIS A 295 -5.66 10.46 12.77
N VAL A 296 -5.64 9.85 11.58
CA VAL A 296 -6.13 8.48 11.36
C VAL A 296 -5.42 7.47 12.29
N LEU A 297 -4.09 7.54 12.41
CA LEU A 297 -3.34 6.67 13.33
C LEU A 297 -3.73 6.91 14.79
N TRP A 298 -3.93 8.18 15.17
CA TRP A 298 -4.38 8.55 16.51
C TRP A 298 -5.77 7.97 16.81
N ASP A 299 -6.74 8.21 15.94
CA ASP A 299 -8.11 7.73 16.10
C ASP A 299 -8.14 6.20 16.11
N PHE A 300 -7.35 5.55 15.25
CA PHE A 300 -7.23 4.09 15.28
C PHE A 300 -6.78 3.58 16.65
N VAL A 301 -5.86 4.25 17.33
CA VAL A 301 -5.39 3.82 18.67
C VAL A 301 -6.39 4.19 19.76
N PHE A 302 -6.94 5.40 19.75
CA PHE A 302 -7.62 5.96 20.91
C PHE A 302 -9.15 6.02 20.81
N ASP A 303 -9.74 5.90 19.62
CA ASP A 303 -11.19 5.78 19.47
C ASP A 303 -11.63 4.32 19.69
N ASP A 304 -12.47 4.10 20.70
CA ASP A 304 -13.01 2.77 21.05
C ASP A 304 -13.96 2.20 19.98
N ASN A 305 -14.44 3.05 19.07
CA ASN A 305 -15.27 2.63 17.92
C ASN A 305 -14.43 2.09 16.76
N ILE A 306 -13.11 2.33 16.76
CA ILE A 306 -12.20 1.95 15.69
C ILE A 306 -11.35 0.75 16.11
N SER A 307 -11.35 -0.27 15.25
CA SER A 307 -10.62 -1.52 15.44
C SER A 307 -10.35 -2.19 14.09
N PRO A 308 -9.53 -3.27 14.05
CA PRO A 308 -9.32 -4.05 12.83
C PRO A 308 -10.61 -4.63 12.22
N TYR A 309 -11.70 -4.75 13.00
CA TYR A 309 -13.01 -5.16 12.50
C TYR A 309 -13.73 -4.11 11.64
N LEU A 310 -13.27 -2.87 11.61
CA LEU A 310 -13.93 -1.77 10.90
C LEU A 310 -13.65 -1.83 9.39
N ARG A 311 -13.86 -2.99 8.77
CA ARG A 311 -13.70 -3.28 7.35
C ARG A 311 -14.98 -3.89 6.80
N VAL A 312 -15.24 -3.65 5.52
CA VAL A 312 -16.34 -4.30 4.80
C VAL A 312 -15.89 -5.66 4.28
N LYS A 313 -16.74 -6.67 4.46
CA LYS A 313 -16.60 -7.99 3.86
C LYS A 313 -17.80 -8.33 2.98
N ARG A 314 -17.55 -9.04 1.88
CA ARG A 314 -18.57 -9.49 0.93
C ARG A 314 -18.24 -10.86 0.37
N LYS A 315 -19.28 -11.60 -0.03
CA LYS A 315 -19.12 -12.85 -0.77
C LYS A 315 -19.03 -12.55 -2.26
N CYS A 316 -17.85 -12.72 -2.85
CA CYS A 316 -17.67 -12.58 -4.29
C CYS A 316 -18.13 -13.84 -5.03
N LYS A 317 -18.88 -13.68 -6.12
CA LYS A 317 -19.16 -14.79 -7.04
C LYS A 317 -17.93 -15.06 -7.89
N LEU A 318 -17.27 -16.19 -7.63
CA LEU A 318 -16.26 -16.71 -8.54
C LEU A 318 -16.96 -17.34 -9.76
N VAL A 319 -16.40 -17.15 -10.95
CA VAL A 319 -16.83 -17.92 -12.11
C VAL A 319 -16.49 -19.37 -11.80
N SER A 320 -17.50 -20.22 -11.62
CA SER A 320 -17.29 -21.66 -11.52
C SER A 320 -16.55 -22.12 -12.77
N GLU A 321 -15.43 -22.82 -12.62
CA GLU A 321 -14.78 -23.49 -13.74
C GLU A 321 -15.84 -24.35 -14.45
N PRO A 322 -15.89 -24.35 -15.80
CA PRO A 322 -16.69 -25.34 -16.50
C PRO A 322 -16.18 -26.72 -16.08
N CYS A 323 -17.12 -27.55 -15.60
CA CYS A 323 -16.89 -28.92 -15.18
C CYS A 323 -16.25 -29.78 -16.27
#